data_AF-A0AA43HRU4-F1
#
_entry.id   AF-A0AA43HRU4-F1
#
_cell.length_a   1.000
_cell.length_b   1.000
_cell.length_c   1.000
_cell.angle_alpha   90.00
_cell.angle_beta   90.00
_cell.angle_gamma   90.00
#
_symmetry.space_group_name_H-M   'P 1'
#
loop_
_entity.id
_entity.type
_entity.pdbx_description
1 polymer ?
#
loop_
_entity_poly.entity_id
_entity_poly.type
_entity_poly.pdbx_seq_one_letter_code
_entity_poly.pdbx_strand_id
1 'polypeptide(L)'
;MEIIDTFLLPSAWMALITLVFLEIVLGIDNIVFLSIMTSKLPKHQQPKGRVIGLSLAMVARIALLFGISLLMQLTKPLFTIENSWLSGTVTGQAIIIFIGGLFLLYKSVTEVHDKLEVKEEKVSVKGKNIFWLIILQIVALDIVFSFDSVLTAVGMVSFKEFGYAGAMTIMVSAIIVSVLLMMFFSGPISNFVNTHPTIQMLALSFLILIGLMLILEAAHLSHLSVFGQEVGEIPKGYIYFAIAFSLLVEFLNTKLRNKTKAEQKSKRVH
;
A
#
# COMPACT_ATOMS: atom_id res chain seq x y z
N MET A 1 -11.13 -25.07 -18.42
CA MET A 1 -11.11 -24.12 -19.55
C MET A 1 -9.66 -23.84 -19.86
N GLU A 2 -9.25 -23.92 -21.12
CA GLU A 2 -7.88 -23.56 -21.48
C GLU A 2 -7.68 -22.06 -21.27
N ILE A 3 -6.42 -21.63 -21.13
CA ILE A 3 -6.08 -20.22 -20.88
C ILE A 3 -6.63 -19.33 -22.00
N ILE A 4 -6.52 -19.80 -23.25
CA ILE A 4 -6.97 -19.06 -24.43
C ILE A 4 -8.49 -18.91 -24.42
N ASP A 5 -9.23 -19.98 -24.13
CA ASP A 5 -10.70 -19.96 -24.06
C ASP A 5 -11.21 -18.97 -22.99
N THR A 6 -10.46 -18.82 -21.90
CA THR A 6 -10.83 -17.89 -20.82
C THR A 6 -10.87 -16.44 -21.32
N PHE A 7 -9.90 -16.02 -22.13
CA PHE A 7 -9.85 -14.66 -22.67
C PHE A 7 -10.79 -14.42 -23.86
N LEU A 8 -11.45 -15.45 -24.37
CA LEU A 8 -12.54 -15.29 -25.33
C LEU A 8 -13.84 -14.82 -24.66
N LEU A 9 -13.96 -14.98 -23.33
CA LEU A 9 -15.12 -14.55 -22.57
C LEU A 9 -15.04 -13.04 -22.23
N PRO A 10 -16.06 -12.24 -22.55
CA PRO A 10 -16.13 -10.84 -22.13
C PRO A 10 -16.07 -10.66 -20.59
N SER A 11 -16.60 -11.62 -19.83
CA SER A 11 -16.57 -11.59 -18.36
C SER A 11 -15.15 -11.66 -17.79
N ALA A 12 -14.23 -12.38 -18.46
CA ALA A 12 -12.83 -12.45 -18.05
C ALA A 12 -12.13 -11.09 -18.17
N TRP A 13 -12.42 -10.33 -19.23
CA TRP A 13 -11.89 -8.96 -19.41
C TRP A 13 -12.45 -7.98 -18.38
N MET A 14 -13.74 -8.09 -18.07
CA MET A 14 -14.35 -7.28 -17.01
C MET A 14 -13.71 -7.58 -15.64
N ALA A 15 -13.49 -8.85 -15.31
CA ALA A 15 -12.80 -9.25 -14.10
C ALA A 15 -11.36 -8.72 -14.08
N LEU A 16 -10.61 -8.89 -15.17
CA LEU A 16 -9.24 -8.37 -15.29
C LEU A 16 -9.18 -6.85 -15.08
N ILE A 17 -10.03 -6.08 -15.78
CA ILE A 17 -10.06 -4.61 -15.65
C ILE A 17 -10.41 -4.20 -14.23
N THR A 18 -11.39 -4.86 -13.61
CA THR A 18 -11.81 -4.56 -12.23
C THR A 18 -10.68 -4.84 -11.25
N LEU A 19 -9.98 -5.98 -11.40
CA LEU A 19 -8.82 -6.29 -10.58
C LEU A 19 -7.69 -5.30 -10.80
N VAL A 20 -7.32 -4.98 -12.04
CA VAL A 20 -6.29 -3.97 -12.33
C VAL A 20 -6.66 -2.63 -11.69
N PHE A 21 -7.93 -2.22 -11.79
CA PHE A 21 -8.40 -1.00 -11.17
C PHE A 21 -8.26 -1.02 -9.64
N LEU A 22 -8.75 -2.07 -8.98
CA LEU A 22 -8.62 -2.22 -7.53
C LEU A 22 -7.16 -2.27 -7.10
N GLU A 23 -6.33 -2.99 -7.85
CA GLU A 23 -4.89 -3.10 -7.61
C GLU A 23 -4.18 -1.76 -7.70
N ILE A 24 -4.55 -0.92 -8.67
CA ILE A 24 -4.00 0.43 -8.79
C ILE A 24 -4.48 1.31 -7.64
N VAL A 25 -5.78 1.29 -7.31
CA VAL A 25 -6.35 2.12 -6.24
C VAL A 25 -5.75 1.75 -4.88
N LEU A 26 -5.65 0.46 -4.57
CA LEU A 26 -4.99 -0.06 -3.37
C LEU A 26 -3.47 0.14 -3.41
N GLY A 27 -2.86 0.13 -4.60
CA GLY A 27 -1.41 0.24 -4.81
C GLY A 27 -0.84 1.66 -4.83
N ILE A 28 -1.69 2.71 -4.80
CA ILE A 28 -1.24 4.11 -4.72
C ILE A 28 -0.36 4.31 -3.47
N ASP A 29 -0.79 3.76 -2.34
CA ASP A 29 -0.08 3.87 -1.07
C ASP A 29 1.30 3.18 -1.14
N ASN A 30 1.39 2.07 -1.88
CA ASN A 30 2.64 1.33 -2.09
C ASN A 30 3.64 2.14 -2.94
N ILE A 31 3.18 2.87 -3.97
CA ILE A 31 4.06 3.75 -4.78
C ILE A 31 4.55 4.95 -3.97
N VAL A 32 3.68 5.54 -3.16
CA VAL A 32 4.02 6.67 -2.30
C VAL A 32 5.05 6.25 -1.26
N PHE A 33 4.83 5.12 -0.58
CA PHE A 33 5.79 4.54 0.35
C PHE A 33 7.13 4.23 -0.35
N LEU A 34 7.08 3.56 -1.51
CA LEU A 34 8.25 3.27 -2.33
C LEU A 34 9.06 4.53 -2.63
N SER A 35 8.39 5.64 -2.99
CA SER A 35 9.06 6.90 -3.25
C SER A 35 9.81 7.43 -2.03
N ILE A 36 9.16 7.42 -0.87
CA ILE A 36 9.74 7.92 0.40
C ILE A 36 10.93 7.06 0.81
N MET A 37 10.83 5.74 0.69
CA MET A 37 11.92 4.85 1.06
C MET A 37 13.09 4.95 0.10
N THR A 38 12.83 4.97 -1.20
CA THR A 38 13.88 5.09 -2.21
C THR A 38 14.54 6.46 -2.22
N SER A 39 13.89 7.53 -1.71
CA SER A 39 14.51 8.85 -1.60
C SER A 39 15.72 8.89 -0.66
N LYS A 40 15.82 7.92 0.26
CA LYS A 40 16.97 7.74 1.15
C LYS A 40 18.20 7.12 0.46
N LEU A 41 18.01 6.54 -0.72
CA LEU A 41 19.12 6.04 -1.52
C LEU A 41 19.85 7.21 -2.21
N PRO A 42 21.15 7.05 -2.52
CA PRO A 42 21.86 7.98 -3.40
C PRO A 42 21.07 8.19 -4.70
N LYS A 43 20.99 9.44 -5.20
CA LYS A 43 20.17 9.81 -6.37
C LYS A 43 20.33 8.86 -7.57
N HIS A 44 21.54 8.37 -7.83
CA HIS A 44 21.84 7.45 -8.93
C HIS A 44 21.27 6.02 -8.73
N GLN A 45 20.94 5.63 -7.49
CA GLN A 45 20.39 4.31 -7.15
C GLN A 45 18.87 4.31 -7.02
N GLN A 46 18.22 5.46 -6.85
CA GLN A 46 16.77 5.54 -6.66
C GLN A 46 15.96 4.90 -7.80
N PRO A 47 16.28 5.12 -9.09
CA PRO A 47 15.58 4.44 -10.18
C PRO A 47 15.72 2.91 -10.11
N LYS A 48 16.94 2.42 -9.85
CA LYS A 48 17.19 0.98 -9.67
C LYS A 48 16.46 0.43 -8.46
N GLY A 49 16.43 1.17 -7.35
CA GLY A 49 15.73 0.80 -6.13
C GLY A 49 14.22 0.64 -6.35
N ARG A 50 13.61 1.55 -7.12
CA ARG A 50 12.19 1.47 -7.50
C ARG A 50 11.89 0.23 -8.34
N VAL A 51 12.64 0.03 -9.42
CA VAL A 51 12.42 -1.11 -10.33
C VAL A 51 12.65 -2.43 -9.60
N ILE A 52 13.76 -2.59 -8.88
CA ILE A 52 14.06 -3.83 -8.14
C ILE A 52 13.04 -4.06 -7.03
N GLY A 53 12.68 -3.02 -6.28
CA GLY A 53 11.66 -3.11 -5.23
C GLY A 53 10.31 -3.54 -5.77
N LEU A 54 9.81 -2.89 -6.82
CA LEU A 54 8.54 -3.25 -7.46
C LEU A 54 8.57 -4.64 -8.10
N SER A 55 9.67 -5.02 -8.75
CA SER A 55 9.81 -6.36 -9.33
C SER A 55 9.79 -7.45 -8.26
N LEU A 56 10.50 -7.26 -7.15
CA LEU A 56 10.51 -8.22 -6.05
C LEU A 56 9.17 -8.27 -5.32
N ALA A 57 8.50 -7.12 -5.13
CA ALA A 57 7.15 -7.05 -4.59
C ALA A 57 6.15 -7.82 -5.47
N MET A 58 6.19 -7.62 -6.79
CA MET A 58 5.38 -8.38 -7.75
C MET A 58 5.61 -9.89 -7.65
N VAL A 59 6.88 -10.32 -7.59
CA VAL A 59 7.21 -11.74 -7.44
C VAL A 59 6.70 -12.29 -6.11
N ALA A 60 6.88 -11.57 -5.01
CA ALA A 60 6.36 -11.96 -3.70
C ALA A 60 4.84 -12.10 -3.72
N ARG A 61 4.15 -11.17 -4.39
CA ARG A 61 2.69 -11.18 -4.52
C ARG A 61 2.17 -12.33 -5.37
N ILE A 62 2.82 -12.61 -6.50
CA ILE A 62 2.51 -13.77 -7.32
C ILE A 62 2.76 -15.07 -6.53
N ALA A 63 3.86 -15.14 -5.77
CA ALA A 63 4.16 -16.29 -4.91
C ALA A 63 3.10 -16.48 -3.82
N LEU A 64 2.62 -15.40 -3.20
CA LEU A 64 1.51 -15.43 -2.24
C LEU A 64 0.22 -15.92 -2.90
N LEU A 65 -0.08 -15.48 -4.12
CA LEU A 65 -1.25 -15.94 -4.88
C LEU A 65 -1.16 -17.44 -5.22
N PHE A 66 0.02 -17.97 -5.56
CA PHE A 66 0.19 -19.43 -5.70
C PHE A 66 0.06 -20.16 -4.36
N GLY A 67 0.45 -19.50 -3.26
CA GLY A 67 0.25 -19.94 -1.88
C GLY A 67 -1.16 -19.68 -1.32
N ILE A 68 -2.15 -19.35 -2.15
CA ILE A 68 -3.52 -19.00 -1.73
C ILE A 68 -4.15 -20.02 -0.77
N SER A 69 -3.96 -21.32 -0.98
CA SER A 69 -4.50 -22.35 -0.09
C SER A 69 -3.92 -22.28 1.32
N LEU A 70 -2.67 -21.81 1.46
CA LEU A 70 -2.05 -21.53 2.75
C LEU A 70 -2.60 -20.21 3.33
N LEU A 71 -2.78 -19.18 2.49
CA LEU A 71 -3.40 -17.92 2.93
C LEU A 71 -4.81 -18.13 3.49
N MET A 72 -5.63 -18.93 2.81
CA MET A 72 -6.97 -19.32 3.28
C MET A 72 -6.96 -20.13 4.56
N GLN A 73 -5.85 -20.77 4.92
CA GLN A 73 -5.70 -21.41 6.23
C GLN A 73 -5.36 -20.40 7.32
N LEU A 74 -4.62 -19.33 6.98
CA LEU A 74 -4.32 -18.25 7.91
C LEU A 74 -5.56 -17.41 8.26
N THR A 75 -6.62 -17.46 7.46
CA THR A 75 -7.91 -16.83 7.80
C THR A 75 -8.74 -17.68 8.76
N LYS A 76 -8.34 -18.93 9.05
CA LYS A 76 -9.06 -19.79 10.00
C LYS A 76 -8.75 -19.37 11.45
N PRO A 77 -9.71 -19.58 12.37
CA PRO A 77 -9.49 -19.42 13.81
C PRO A 77 -8.28 -20.21 14.30
N LEU A 78 -7.30 -19.54 14.92
CA LEU A 78 -6.19 -20.19 15.63
C LEU A 78 -6.55 -20.37 17.11
N PHE A 79 -7.03 -19.30 17.74
CA PHE A 79 -7.44 -19.27 19.13
C PHE A 79 -8.70 -18.43 19.28
N THR A 80 -9.63 -18.89 20.10
CA THR A 80 -10.81 -18.11 20.48
C THR A 80 -10.67 -17.72 21.95
N ILE A 81 -10.85 -16.44 22.24
CA ILE A 81 -10.89 -15.90 23.59
C ILE A 81 -12.34 -15.54 23.87
N GLU A 82 -12.91 -16.11 24.93
CA GLU A 82 -14.26 -15.81 25.38
C GLU A 82 -14.21 -15.42 26.86
N ASN A 83 -14.08 -14.13 27.13
CA ASN A 83 -14.17 -13.55 28.47
C ASN A 83 -15.36 -12.58 28.56
N SER A 84 -15.87 -12.36 29.78
CA SER A 84 -17.03 -11.48 30.05
C SER A 84 -16.89 -10.04 29.54
N TRP A 85 -15.65 -9.55 29.40
CA TRP A 85 -15.35 -8.18 28.96
C TRP A 85 -14.60 -8.10 27.61
N LEU A 86 -14.13 -9.24 27.08
CA LEU A 86 -13.34 -9.35 25.86
C LEU A 86 -13.63 -10.70 25.18
N SER A 87 -14.26 -10.67 24.01
CA SER A 87 -14.35 -11.86 23.15
C SER A 87 -13.73 -11.60 21.79
N GLY A 88 -13.19 -12.64 21.16
CA GLY A 88 -12.61 -12.54 19.83
C GLY A 88 -11.93 -13.81 19.38
N THR A 89 -11.75 -13.94 18.07
CA THR A 89 -11.08 -15.05 17.41
C THR A 89 -9.82 -14.57 16.74
N VAL A 90 -8.67 -15.04 17.17
CA VAL A 90 -7.39 -14.65 16.56
C VAL A 90 -7.11 -15.55 15.37
N THR A 91 -6.87 -14.95 14.20
CA THR A 91 -6.46 -15.63 12.96
C THR A 91 -5.03 -15.26 12.61
N GLY A 92 -4.35 -16.09 11.81
CA GLY A 92 -3.01 -15.78 11.31
C GLY A 92 -2.98 -14.52 10.43
N GLN A 93 -4.05 -14.30 9.64
CA GLN A 93 -4.25 -13.09 8.85
C GLN A 93 -4.30 -11.85 9.74
N ALA A 94 -5.12 -11.86 10.80
CA ALA A 94 -5.25 -10.74 11.72
C ALA A 94 -3.91 -10.39 12.38
N ILE A 95 -3.12 -11.39 12.77
CA ILE A 95 -1.77 -11.18 13.34
C ILE A 95 -0.86 -10.48 12.34
N ILE A 96 -0.79 -10.95 11.09
CA ILE A 96 0.08 -10.37 10.06
C ILE A 96 -0.31 -8.92 9.77
N ILE A 97 -1.61 -8.66 9.59
CA ILE A 97 -2.14 -7.32 9.34
C ILE A 97 -1.87 -6.39 10.53
N PHE A 98 -2.11 -6.86 11.76
CA PHE A 98 -1.86 -6.09 12.98
C PHE A 98 -0.39 -5.70 13.14
N ILE A 99 0.52 -6.66 12.98
CA ILE A 99 1.98 -6.41 13.06
C ILE A 99 2.40 -5.43 11.97
N GLY A 100 1.87 -5.60 10.75
CA GLY A 100 2.10 -4.67 9.64
C GLY A 100 1.62 -3.26 9.94
N GLY A 101 0.44 -3.11 10.53
CA GLY A 101 -0.11 -1.83 10.98
C GLY A 101 0.75 -1.16 12.03
N LEU A 102 1.20 -1.90 13.06
CA LEU A 102 2.13 -1.40 14.07
C LEU A 102 3.47 -0.97 13.46
N PHE A 103 4.00 -1.77 12.55
CA PHE A 103 5.25 -1.44 11.85
C PHE A 103 5.11 -0.15 11.04
N LEU A 104 4.00 0.02 10.30
CA LEU A 104 3.70 1.26 9.55
C LEU A 104 3.57 2.47 10.47
N LEU A 105 2.82 2.36 11.57
CA LEU A 105 2.68 3.43 12.55
C LEU A 105 4.03 3.86 13.10
N TYR A 106 4.80 2.90 13.61
CA TYR A 106 6.13 3.17 14.16
C TYR A 106 7.04 3.82 13.12
N LYS A 107 7.11 3.27 11.91
CA LYS A 107 7.98 3.79 10.85
C LYS A 107 7.56 5.18 10.38
N SER A 108 6.28 5.42 10.22
CA SER A 108 5.76 6.68 9.69
C SER A 108 5.87 7.81 10.71
N VAL A 109 5.58 7.54 11.99
CA VAL A 109 5.80 8.51 13.08
C VAL A 109 7.28 8.84 13.22
N THR A 110 8.16 7.83 13.17
CA THR A 110 9.62 8.05 13.19
C THR A 110 10.07 8.93 12.01
N GLU A 111 9.54 8.68 10.81
CA GLU A 111 9.89 9.47 9.62
C GLU A 111 9.38 10.92 9.71
N VAL A 112 8.18 11.12 10.26
CA VAL A 112 7.63 12.45 10.55
C VAL A 112 8.56 13.19 11.53
N HIS A 113 8.97 12.52 12.61
CA HIS A 113 9.87 13.10 13.61
C HIS A 113 11.23 13.47 13.00
N ASP A 114 11.87 12.56 12.25
CA ASP A 114 13.14 12.81 11.57
C ASP A 114 13.08 13.97 10.56
N LYS A 115 11.91 14.24 9.97
CA LYS A 115 11.72 15.39 9.06
C LYS A 115 11.49 16.71 9.78
N LEU A 116 10.92 16.68 10.97
CA LEU A 116 10.64 17.87 11.78
C LEU A 116 11.87 18.29 12.58
N GLU A 117 12.72 17.34 12.96
CA GLU A 117 14.03 17.64 13.53
C GLU A 117 14.95 18.20 12.44
N VAL A 118 15.41 19.45 12.62
CA VAL A 118 16.50 20.02 11.82
C VAL A 118 17.79 19.31 12.25
N LYS A 119 18.06 18.12 11.72
CA LYS A 119 19.33 17.43 11.97
C LYS A 119 20.44 18.09 11.15
N GLU A 120 21.29 18.83 11.88
CA GLU A 120 22.69 18.99 11.50
C GLU A 120 23.34 17.59 11.43
N GLU A 121 24.13 17.41 10.38
CA GLU A 121 25.09 16.34 10.13
C GLU A 121 24.65 14.93 9.70
N LYS A 122 25.46 14.48 8.73
CA LYS A 122 25.41 13.25 7.96
C LYS A 122 26.11 12.16 8.74
N VAL A 123 25.40 11.07 9.06
CA VAL A 123 26.06 9.78 9.26
C VAL A 123 25.94 8.98 7.96
N SER A 124 27.05 8.93 7.23
CA SER A 124 27.21 8.08 6.05
C SER A 124 27.22 6.61 6.46
N VAL A 125 26.05 5.99 6.54
CA VAL A 125 25.97 4.53 6.64
C VAL A 125 26.28 3.93 5.26
N LYS A 126 27.07 2.84 5.24
CA LYS A 126 27.61 2.18 4.05
C LYS A 126 26.50 1.85 3.03
N GLY A 127 26.54 2.50 1.86
CA GLY A 127 25.43 2.53 0.89
C GLY A 127 24.91 1.19 0.36
N LYS A 128 25.72 0.11 0.36
CA LYS A 128 25.28 -1.21 -0.13
C LYS A 128 24.34 -1.92 0.84
N ASN A 129 24.54 -1.78 2.16
CA ASN A 129 23.65 -2.39 3.16
C ASN A 129 22.33 -1.65 3.23
N ILE A 130 22.36 -0.31 3.11
CA ILE A 130 21.15 0.52 3.08
C ILE A 130 20.27 0.16 1.88
N PHE A 131 20.88 -0.09 0.71
CA PHE A 131 20.14 -0.46 -0.49
C PHE A 131 19.24 -1.67 -0.25
N TRP A 132 19.81 -2.80 0.16
CA TRP A 132 19.04 -4.02 0.39
C TRP A 132 18.08 -3.93 1.57
N LEU A 133 18.43 -3.17 2.62
CA LEU A 133 17.51 -2.89 3.73
C LEU A 133 16.25 -2.16 3.26
N ILE A 134 16.39 -1.16 2.39
CA ILE A 134 15.25 -0.43 1.82
C ILE A 134 14.41 -1.35 0.94
N ILE A 135 15.03 -2.15 0.07
CA ILE A 135 14.32 -3.13 -0.76
C ILE A 135 13.54 -4.12 0.10
N LEU A 136 14.15 -4.66 1.15
CA LEU A 136 13.49 -5.59 2.06
C LEU A 136 12.29 -4.96 2.76
N GLN A 137 12.38 -3.69 3.18
CA GLN A 137 11.26 -2.97 3.78
C GLN A 137 10.10 -2.75 2.80
N ILE A 138 10.41 -2.42 1.54
CA ILE A 138 9.41 -2.29 0.47
C ILE A 138 8.68 -3.62 0.26
N VAL A 139 9.41 -4.71 0.10
CA VAL A 139 8.82 -6.04 -0.13
C VAL A 139 8.04 -6.53 1.08
N ALA A 140 8.56 -6.33 2.30
CA ALA A 140 7.88 -6.75 3.52
C ALA A 140 6.53 -6.02 3.71
N LEU A 141 6.50 -4.71 3.42
CA LEU A 141 5.26 -3.95 3.49
C LEU A 141 4.29 -4.28 2.37
N ASP A 142 4.79 -4.49 1.16
CA ASP A 142 3.95 -4.95 0.06
C ASP A 142 3.32 -6.30 0.40
N ILE A 143 4.05 -7.23 1.04
CA ILE A 143 3.50 -8.49 1.53
C ILE A 143 2.33 -8.25 2.49
N VAL A 144 2.50 -7.41 3.51
CA VAL A 144 1.44 -7.07 4.48
C VAL A 144 0.19 -6.54 3.76
N PHE A 145 0.34 -5.59 2.84
CA PHE A 145 -0.78 -5.03 2.08
C PHE A 145 -1.36 -6.01 1.05
N SER A 146 -0.52 -6.89 0.53
CA SER A 146 -0.92 -7.88 -0.47
C SER A 146 -1.83 -8.96 0.12
N PHE A 147 -1.79 -9.21 1.43
CA PHE A 147 -2.66 -10.21 2.07
C PHE A 147 -4.15 -9.93 1.82
N ASP A 148 -4.60 -8.73 2.15
CA ASP A 148 -6.00 -8.31 2.02
C ASP A 148 -6.44 -8.19 0.55
N SER A 149 -5.60 -7.58 -0.28
CA SER A 149 -5.88 -7.40 -1.71
C SER A 149 -5.87 -8.72 -2.49
N VAL A 150 -4.98 -9.66 -2.18
CA VAL A 150 -5.00 -11.02 -2.78
C VAL A 150 -6.25 -11.77 -2.35
N LEU A 151 -6.63 -11.73 -1.06
CA LEU A 151 -7.87 -12.36 -0.59
C LEU A 151 -9.11 -11.74 -1.25
N THR A 152 -9.13 -10.42 -1.44
CA THR A 152 -10.19 -9.71 -2.16
C THR A 152 -10.27 -10.19 -3.61
N ALA A 153 -9.12 -10.26 -4.32
CA ALA A 153 -9.07 -10.72 -5.71
C ALA A 153 -9.62 -12.14 -5.86
N VAL A 154 -9.27 -13.01 -4.92
CA VAL A 154 -9.75 -14.40 -4.83
C VAL A 154 -11.26 -14.48 -4.59
N GLY A 155 -11.79 -13.60 -3.73
CA GLY A 155 -13.23 -13.53 -3.49
C GLY A 155 -14.03 -12.99 -4.68
N MET A 156 -13.40 -12.17 -5.53
CA MET A 156 -14.04 -11.55 -6.69
C MET A 156 -14.00 -12.42 -7.95
N VAL A 157 -12.95 -13.21 -8.15
CA VAL A 157 -12.82 -14.06 -9.34
C VAL A 157 -13.44 -15.43 -9.12
N SER A 158 -14.44 -15.76 -9.94
CA SER A 158 -15.11 -17.05 -9.87
C SER A 158 -14.26 -18.18 -10.44
N PHE A 159 -13.69 -19.00 -9.55
CA PHE A 159 -13.04 -20.27 -9.92
C PHE A 159 -13.99 -21.26 -10.60
N LYS A 160 -15.30 -21.15 -10.35
CA LYS A 160 -16.31 -22.00 -10.97
C LYS A 160 -16.57 -21.61 -12.43
N GLU A 161 -16.54 -20.30 -12.72
CA GLU A 161 -16.78 -19.77 -14.06
C GLU A 161 -15.57 -19.98 -14.97
N PHE A 162 -14.37 -19.65 -14.48
CA PHE A 162 -13.14 -19.66 -15.30
C PHE A 162 -12.27 -20.91 -15.12
N GLY A 163 -12.61 -21.76 -14.14
CA GLY A 163 -11.73 -22.85 -13.70
C GLY A 163 -10.48 -22.32 -12.96
N TYR A 164 -9.73 -23.24 -12.35
CA TYR A 164 -8.52 -22.86 -11.60
C TYR A 164 -7.47 -22.16 -12.47
N ALA A 165 -7.16 -22.73 -13.64
CA ALA A 165 -6.16 -22.16 -14.54
C ALA A 165 -6.59 -20.77 -15.08
N GLY A 166 -7.85 -20.61 -15.47
CA GLY A 166 -8.37 -19.33 -15.97
C GLY A 166 -8.39 -18.24 -14.89
N ALA A 167 -8.95 -18.55 -13.72
CA ALA A 167 -9.00 -17.61 -12.59
C ALA A 167 -7.60 -17.15 -12.16
N MET A 168 -6.66 -18.10 -12.01
CA MET A 168 -5.27 -17.78 -11.68
C MET A 168 -4.61 -16.92 -12.75
N THR A 169 -4.87 -17.20 -14.03
CA THR A 169 -4.30 -16.41 -15.13
C THR A 169 -4.83 -14.99 -15.12
N ILE A 170 -6.13 -14.78 -14.88
CA ILE A 170 -6.73 -13.44 -14.74
C ILE A 170 -6.07 -12.67 -13.58
N MET A 171 -5.98 -13.29 -12.40
CA MET A 171 -5.40 -12.63 -11.21
C MET A 171 -3.90 -12.31 -11.37
N VAL A 172 -3.11 -13.26 -11.88
CA VAL A 172 -1.67 -13.01 -12.15
C VAL A 172 -1.50 -11.93 -13.21
N SER A 173 -2.31 -11.96 -14.28
CA SER A 173 -2.26 -10.92 -15.31
C SER A 173 -2.61 -9.55 -14.75
N ALA A 174 -3.59 -9.46 -13.85
CA ALA A 174 -3.95 -8.21 -13.19
C ALA A 174 -2.78 -7.64 -12.37
N ILE A 175 -2.11 -8.49 -11.58
CA ILE A 175 -0.93 -8.10 -10.79
C ILE A 175 0.18 -7.59 -11.70
N ILE A 176 0.52 -8.34 -12.76
CA ILE A 176 1.59 -7.96 -13.70
C ILE A 176 1.26 -6.63 -14.38
N VAL A 177 0.05 -6.48 -14.95
CA VAL A 177 -0.36 -5.26 -15.65
C VAL A 177 -0.37 -4.07 -14.69
N SER A 178 -0.92 -4.23 -13.49
CA SER A 178 -0.92 -3.17 -12.47
C SER A 178 0.49 -2.74 -12.10
N VAL A 179 1.39 -3.69 -11.81
CA VAL A 179 2.78 -3.37 -11.45
C VAL A 179 3.53 -2.71 -12.61
N LEU A 180 3.33 -3.14 -13.85
CA LEU A 180 3.95 -2.49 -15.01
C LEU A 180 3.50 -1.03 -15.17
N LEU A 181 2.21 -0.76 -14.97
CA LEU A 181 1.70 0.60 -14.93
C LEU A 181 2.32 1.40 -13.76
N MET A 182 2.41 0.81 -12.57
CA MET A 182 3.06 1.43 -11.43
C MET A 182 4.54 1.73 -11.69
N MET A 183 5.28 0.81 -12.32
CA MET A 183 6.69 1.03 -12.70
C MET A 183 6.82 2.23 -13.64
N PHE A 184 5.94 2.32 -14.64
CA PHE A 184 5.89 3.45 -15.58
C PHE A 184 5.67 4.79 -14.85
N PHE A 185 4.75 4.85 -13.89
CA PHE A 185 4.45 6.08 -13.14
C PHE A 185 5.35 6.33 -11.91
N SER A 186 6.11 5.34 -11.45
CA SER A 186 6.97 5.44 -10.26
C SER A 186 8.05 6.52 -10.39
N GLY A 187 8.53 6.74 -11.62
CA GLY A 187 9.45 7.80 -12.02
C GLY A 187 8.92 9.19 -11.64
N PRO A 188 7.88 9.66 -12.36
CA PRO A 188 7.22 10.93 -12.14
C PRO A 188 6.67 11.12 -10.72
N ILE A 189 5.96 10.13 -10.19
CA ILE A 189 5.35 10.23 -8.85
C ILE A 189 6.43 10.47 -7.81
N SER A 190 7.54 9.73 -7.88
CA SER A 190 8.59 9.90 -6.88
C SER A 190 9.27 11.26 -6.96
N ASN A 191 9.53 11.76 -8.18
CA ASN A 191 10.05 13.12 -8.34
C ASN A 191 9.09 14.16 -7.77
N PHE A 192 7.79 13.99 -8.01
CA PHE A 192 6.75 14.88 -7.49
C PHE A 192 6.71 14.92 -5.96
N VAL A 193 6.68 13.74 -5.32
CA VAL A 193 6.69 13.59 -3.85
C VAL A 193 7.96 14.19 -3.25
N ASN A 194 9.13 13.89 -3.83
CA ASN A 194 10.42 14.37 -3.31
C ASN A 194 10.64 15.88 -3.48
N THR A 195 9.99 16.51 -4.47
CA THR A 195 10.14 17.95 -4.74
C THR A 195 9.18 18.79 -3.90
N HIS A 196 8.11 18.18 -3.35
CA HIS A 196 7.08 18.87 -2.57
C HIS A 196 7.05 18.35 -1.12
N PRO A 197 7.74 19.03 -0.18
CA PRO A 197 7.80 18.60 1.22
C PRO A 197 6.43 18.42 1.88
N THR A 198 5.46 19.27 1.53
CA THR A 198 4.07 19.18 2.03
C THR A 198 3.37 17.92 1.55
N ILE A 199 3.55 17.52 0.28
CA ILE A 199 3.03 16.25 -0.25
C ILE A 199 3.70 15.06 0.45
N GLN A 200 5.00 15.15 0.74
CA GLN A 200 5.70 14.09 1.47
C GLN A 200 5.20 13.96 2.92
N MET A 201 4.94 15.07 3.61
CA MET A 201 4.33 15.04 4.94
C MET A 201 2.91 14.47 4.91
N LEU A 202 2.10 14.91 3.95
CA LEU A 202 0.74 14.42 3.75
C LEU A 202 0.72 12.91 3.45
N ALA A 203 1.66 12.43 2.64
CA ALA A 203 1.89 11.01 2.42
C ALA A 203 2.21 10.26 3.71
N LEU A 204 3.17 10.74 4.52
CA LEU A 204 3.51 10.12 5.81
C LEU A 204 2.31 10.10 6.77
N SER A 205 1.50 11.15 6.78
CA SER A 205 0.24 11.17 7.55
C SER A 205 -0.76 10.12 7.05
N PHE A 206 -0.85 9.86 5.75
CA PHE A 206 -1.67 8.77 5.23
C PHE A 206 -1.13 7.41 5.60
N LEU A 207 0.19 7.20 5.59
CA LEU A 207 0.77 5.94 6.06
C LEU A 207 0.44 5.69 7.55
N ILE A 208 0.38 6.74 8.38
CA ILE A 208 -0.10 6.64 9.77
C ILE A 208 -1.58 6.22 9.78
N LEU A 209 -2.43 6.88 9.00
CA LEU A 209 -3.86 6.56 8.90
C LEU A 209 -4.08 5.12 8.44
N ILE A 210 -3.34 4.66 7.44
CA ILE A 210 -3.40 3.29 6.92
C ILE A 210 -2.89 2.30 7.97
N GLY A 211 -1.79 2.61 8.67
CA GLY A 211 -1.28 1.77 9.76
C GLY A 211 -2.31 1.59 10.88
N LEU A 212 -3.01 2.67 11.25
CA LEU A 212 -4.14 2.61 12.19
C LEU A 212 -5.29 1.78 11.62
N MET A 213 -5.62 1.95 10.34
CA MET A 213 -6.67 1.17 9.69
C MET A 213 -6.35 -0.32 9.70
N LEU A 214 -5.12 -0.74 9.40
CA LEU A 214 -4.74 -2.16 9.48
C LEU A 214 -4.93 -2.72 10.89
N ILE A 215 -4.64 -1.94 11.93
CA ILE A 215 -4.86 -2.37 13.32
C ILE A 215 -6.36 -2.56 13.59
N LEU A 216 -7.20 -1.63 13.12
CA LEU A 216 -8.66 -1.71 13.26
C LEU A 216 -9.24 -2.86 12.44
N GLU A 217 -8.73 -3.07 11.23
CA GLU A 217 -9.09 -4.20 10.36
C GLU A 217 -8.72 -5.52 11.01
N ALA A 218 -7.53 -5.64 11.62
CA ALA A 218 -7.15 -6.84 12.34
C ALA A 218 -8.05 -7.10 13.57
N ALA A 219 -8.48 -6.04 14.27
CA ALA A 219 -9.45 -6.16 15.36
C ALA A 219 -10.84 -6.57 14.85
N HIS A 220 -11.27 -6.03 13.71
CA HIS A 220 -12.52 -6.40 13.04
C HIS A 220 -12.50 -7.87 12.58
N LEU A 221 -11.45 -8.29 11.88
CA LEU A 221 -11.22 -9.69 11.46
C LEU A 221 -11.14 -10.64 12.66
N SER A 222 -10.76 -10.13 13.83
CA SER A 222 -10.73 -10.91 15.06
C SER A 222 -12.08 -10.95 15.78
N HIS A 223 -13.13 -10.36 15.23
CA HIS A 223 -14.43 -10.18 15.91
C HIS A 223 -14.25 -9.66 17.35
N LEU A 224 -13.30 -8.73 17.52
CA LEU A 224 -12.93 -8.25 18.84
C LEU A 224 -14.10 -7.46 19.41
N SER A 225 -14.69 -7.96 20.48
CA SER A 225 -15.68 -7.23 21.27
C SER A 225 -15.03 -6.70 22.53
N VAL A 226 -15.23 -5.41 22.82
CA VAL A 226 -14.75 -4.77 24.05
C VAL A 226 -15.97 -4.19 24.76
N PHE A 227 -16.24 -4.62 25.98
CA PHE A 227 -17.45 -4.23 26.73
C PHE A 227 -18.77 -4.46 25.97
N GLY A 228 -18.84 -5.56 25.20
CA GLY A 228 -20.03 -5.93 24.43
C GLY A 228 -20.27 -5.12 23.15
N GLN A 229 -19.31 -4.28 22.73
CA GLN A 229 -19.32 -3.60 21.44
C GLN A 229 -18.24 -4.21 20.53
N GLU A 230 -18.64 -4.72 19.37
CA GLU A 230 -17.72 -5.26 18.38
C GLU A 230 -17.07 -4.15 17.56
N VAL A 231 -15.78 -4.33 17.23
CA VAL A 231 -15.09 -3.46 16.28
C VAL A 231 -15.63 -3.74 14.88
N GLY A 232 -16.35 -2.77 14.31
CA GLY A 232 -16.92 -2.86 12.96
C GLY A 232 -15.90 -2.60 11.85
N GLU A 233 -16.25 -3.04 10.63
CA GLU A 233 -15.48 -2.76 9.42
C GLU A 233 -15.50 -1.25 9.13
N ILE A 234 -14.34 -0.70 8.74
CA ILE A 234 -14.26 0.68 8.27
C ILE A 234 -14.26 0.67 6.74
N PRO A 235 -15.29 1.24 6.08
CA PRO A 235 -15.31 1.33 4.63
C PRO A 235 -14.09 2.06 4.08
N LYS A 236 -13.29 1.36 3.25
CA LYS A 236 -12.06 1.89 2.63
C LYS A 236 -12.31 3.20 1.85
N GLY A 237 -13.53 3.39 1.34
CA GLY A 237 -13.95 4.62 0.66
C GLY A 237 -13.78 5.89 1.51
N TYR A 238 -13.92 5.82 2.84
CA TYR A 238 -13.69 6.99 3.70
C TYR A 238 -12.21 7.42 3.70
N ILE A 239 -11.29 6.46 3.65
CA ILE A 239 -9.86 6.73 3.56
C ILE A 239 -9.53 7.35 2.20
N TYR A 240 -10.01 6.75 1.11
CA TYR A 240 -9.77 7.31 -0.23
C TYR A 240 -10.36 8.71 -0.40
N PHE A 241 -11.52 8.96 0.19
CA PHE A 241 -12.10 10.29 0.22
C PHE A 241 -11.21 11.27 1.00
N ALA A 242 -10.75 10.90 2.20
CA ALA A 242 -9.84 11.72 2.98
C ALA A 242 -8.53 12.01 2.23
N ILE A 243 -7.96 11.01 1.57
CA ILE A 243 -6.76 11.14 0.74
C ILE A 243 -6.99 12.12 -0.41
N ALA A 244 -8.05 11.92 -1.19
CA ALA A 244 -8.40 12.76 -2.32
C ALA A 244 -8.70 14.21 -1.88
N PHE A 245 -9.44 14.39 -0.79
CA PHE A 245 -9.76 15.70 -0.22
C PHE A 245 -8.50 16.44 0.25
N SER A 246 -7.63 15.78 1.01
CA SER A 246 -6.38 16.39 1.48
C SER A 246 -5.44 16.74 0.32
N LEU A 247 -5.34 15.89 -0.71
CA LEU A 247 -4.57 16.21 -1.92
C LEU A 247 -5.17 17.40 -2.68
N LEU A 248 -6.50 17.48 -2.78
CA LEU A 248 -7.20 18.63 -3.37
C LEU A 248 -6.89 19.92 -2.60
N VAL A 249 -6.99 19.89 -1.27
CA VAL A 249 -6.66 21.03 -0.41
C VAL A 249 -5.20 21.45 -0.61
N GLU A 250 -4.27 20.51 -0.63
CA GLU A 250 -2.85 20.81 -0.83
C GLU A 250 -2.56 21.36 -2.24
N PHE A 251 -3.28 20.88 -3.25
CA PHE A 251 -3.22 21.43 -4.60
C PHE A 251 -3.68 22.89 -4.64
N LEU A 252 -4.82 23.20 -4.01
CA LEU A 252 -5.32 24.57 -3.88
C LEU A 252 -4.34 25.46 -3.11
N ASN A 253 -3.79 24.96 -2.00
CA ASN A 253 -2.83 25.67 -1.17
C ASN A 253 -1.53 25.98 -1.94
N THR A 254 -1.03 25.01 -2.71
CA THR A 254 0.14 25.19 -3.58
C THR A 254 -0.13 26.24 -4.66
N LYS A 255 -1.32 26.24 -5.27
CA LYS A 255 -1.71 27.25 -6.27
C LYS A 255 -1.76 28.66 -5.68
N LEU A 256 -2.34 28.82 -4.49
CA LEU A 256 -2.37 30.10 -3.77
C LEU A 256 -0.97 30.58 -3.41
N ARG A 257 -0.12 29.73 -2.83
CA ARG A 257 1.27 30.05 -2.46
C ARG A 257 2.11 30.51 -3.65
N ASN A 258 1.93 29.88 -4.82
CA ASN A 258 2.64 30.27 -6.03
C ASN A 258 2.18 31.65 -6.55
N LYS A 259 0.89 31.95 -6.46
CA LYS A 259 0.34 33.27 -6.82
C LYS A 259 0.92 34.37 -5.91
N THR A 260 0.92 34.17 -4.60
CA THR A 260 1.48 35.14 -3.64
C THR A 260 2.98 35.40 -3.88
N LYS A 261 3.77 34.35 -4.19
CA LYS A 261 5.20 34.51 -4.54
C LYS A 261 5.40 35.29 -5.84
N ALA A 262 4.55 35.09 -6.84
CA ALA A 262 4.61 35.84 -8.10
C ALA A 262 4.30 37.33 -7.90
N GLU A 263 3.27 37.66 -7.10
CA GLU A 263 2.91 39.04 -6.76
C GLU A 263 4.01 39.75 -5.96
N GLN A 264 4.64 39.07 -5.00
CA GLN A 264 5.76 39.61 -4.24
C GLN A 264 7.01 39.86 -5.11
N LYS A 265 7.26 39.01 -6.11
CA LYS A 265 8.38 39.20 -7.05
C LYS A 265 8.12 40.38 -7.98
N SER A 266 6.89 40.59 -8.43
CA SER A 266 6.51 41.76 -9.23
C SER A 266 6.67 43.08 -8.47
N LYS A 267 6.34 43.12 -7.17
CA LYS A 267 6.49 44.31 -6.32
C LYS A 267 7.94 44.65 -5.93
N ARG A 268 8.91 43.77 -6.17
CA ARG A 268 10.34 44.05 -5.91
C ARG A 268 11.10 44.53 -7.16
N VAL A 269 10.48 44.47 -8.34
CA VAL A 269 11.07 44.87 -9.63
C VAL A 269 10.55 46.26 -10.07
N HIS A 270 9.62 46.84 -9.32
CA HIS A 270 9.22 48.25 -9.36
C HIS A 270 9.61 48.90 -8.04
#